data_AF-A0A7C5NHT8-F1
#
_entry.id   AF-A0A7C5NHT8-F1
#
_cell.length_a   1.000
_cell.length_b   1.000
_cell.length_c   1.000
_cell.angle_alpha   90.00
_cell.angle_beta   90.00
_cell.angle_gamma   90.00
#
_symmetry.space_group_name_H-M   'P 1'
#
loop_
_entity.id
_entity.type
_entity.pdbx_description
1 polymer ?
#
loop_
_entity_poly.entity_id
_entity_poly.type
_entity_poly.pdbx_seq_one_letter_code
_entity_poly.pdbx_strand_id
1 'polypeptide(L)'
;MKETESINLEKITTSTQVFKGDEDSPLLAPRGVFLVKNKLFVADTAQNRLFIWNNLPTTTFQKPDVVLGQIDKDATGRNAKGKVNASSLFYPSGIWSDGEKLMIADAWNHRVMIWLKLPTKDGQAADV
;
A
#
# COMPACT_ATOMS: atom_id res chain seq x y z
N MET A 1 -3.22 -52.93 3.42
CA MET A 1 -2.54 -51.62 3.21
C MET A 1 -3.55 -50.78 2.43
N LYS A 2 -4.12 -49.72 3.00
CA LYS A 2 -5.09 -48.88 2.27
C LYS A 2 -4.31 -47.89 1.41
N GLU A 3 -4.52 -47.92 0.11
CA GLU A 3 -3.99 -46.92 -0.83
C GLU A 3 -4.54 -45.53 -0.46
N THR A 4 -3.65 -44.57 -0.30
CA THR A 4 -4.00 -43.16 -0.16
C THR A 4 -4.32 -42.60 -1.55
N GLU A 5 -5.59 -42.22 -1.76
CA GLU A 5 -6.00 -41.45 -2.93
C GLU A 5 -5.33 -40.06 -2.90
N SER A 6 -4.59 -39.75 -3.95
CA SER A 6 -4.01 -38.42 -4.17
C SER A 6 -5.10 -37.44 -4.60
N ILE A 7 -5.33 -36.42 -3.79
CA ILE A 7 -6.28 -35.35 -4.09
C ILE A 7 -5.65 -34.45 -5.16
N ASN A 8 -6.25 -34.40 -6.34
CA ASN A 8 -5.84 -33.50 -7.42
C ASN A 8 -6.62 -32.18 -7.26
N LEU A 9 -5.98 -31.14 -6.74
CA LEU A 9 -6.60 -29.82 -6.54
C LEU A 9 -6.67 -29.04 -7.85
N GLU A 10 -7.80 -28.39 -8.12
CA GLU A 10 -7.95 -27.53 -9.30
C GLU A 10 -6.98 -26.34 -9.24
N LYS A 11 -6.45 -25.97 -10.41
CA LYS A 11 -5.56 -24.82 -10.54
C LYS A 11 -6.37 -23.53 -10.38
N ILE A 12 -6.21 -22.86 -9.24
CA ILE A 12 -6.97 -21.65 -8.86
C ILE A 12 -6.57 -20.42 -9.70
N THR A 13 -5.43 -20.46 -10.42
CA THR A 13 -4.97 -19.34 -11.25
C THR A 13 -4.65 -19.76 -12.69
N THR A 14 -5.08 -18.95 -13.65
CA THR A 14 -4.78 -19.14 -15.07
C THR A 14 -3.60 -18.29 -15.52
N SER A 15 -3.26 -17.23 -14.79
CA SER A 15 -2.12 -16.36 -15.05
C SER A 15 -1.50 -15.84 -13.73
N THR A 16 -0.21 -15.52 -13.79
CA THR A 16 0.54 -14.87 -12.71
C THR A 16 1.31 -13.71 -13.31
N GLN A 17 1.29 -12.57 -12.63
CA GLN A 17 2.07 -11.40 -13.00
C GLN A 17 2.97 -10.98 -11.84
N VAL A 18 4.21 -10.61 -12.16
CA VAL A 18 5.09 -9.92 -11.21
C VAL A 18 4.81 -8.43 -11.31
N PHE A 19 4.45 -7.80 -10.20
CA PHE A 19 4.31 -6.34 -10.09
C PHE A 19 5.41 -5.79 -9.18
N LYS A 20 6.11 -4.75 -9.65
CA LYS A 20 7.28 -4.15 -8.97
C LYS A 20 7.08 -2.71 -8.53
N GLY A 21 5.90 -2.12 -8.76
CA GLY A 21 5.65 -0.71 -8.44
C GLY A 21 6.15 0.23 -9.54
N ASP A 22 6.61 1.41 -9.14
CA ASP A 22 7.25 2.37 -10.04
C ASP A 22 8.69 1.92 -10.35
N GLU A 23 9.11 2.00 -11.62
CA GLU A 23 10.47 1.66 -12.05
C GLU A 23 11.49 2.68 -11.52
N ASP A 24 11.10 3.95 -11.42
CA ASP A 24 11.96 5.04 -10.96
C ASP A 24 11.99 5.15 -9.42
N SER A 25 11.00 4.53 -8.75
CA SER A 25 10.75 4.67 -7.31
C SER A 25 10.40 3.31 -6.69
N PRO A 26 11.35 2.36 -6.66
CA PRO A 26 11.07 0.97 -6.31
C PRO A 26 10.60 0.83 -4.87
N LEU A 27 9.73 -0.16 -4.64
CA LEU A 27 9.30 -0.57 -3.31
C LEU A 27 10.51 -1.04 -2.48
N LEU A 28 10.58 -0.61 -1.23
CA LEU A 28 11.59 -1.02 -0.27
C LEU A 28 10.93 -1.63 0.98
N ALA A 29 11.08 -2.95 1.08
CA ALA A 29 10.50 -3.77 2.15
C ALA A 29 9.00 -3.49 2.38
N PRO A 30 8.13 -3.64 1.36
CA PRO A 30 6.71 -3.40 1.52
C PRO A 30 6.09 -4.44 2.47
N ARG A 31 5.54 -4.01 3.61
CA ARG A 31 5.00 -4.93 4.64
C ARG A 31 3.48 -5.00 4.68
N GLY A 32 2.79 -4.09 3.98
CA GLY A 32 1.35 -4.01 3.95
C GLY A 32 0.84 -3.98 2.52
N VAL A 33 -0.18 -4.78 2.23
CA VAL A 33 -0.93 -4.74 0.97
C VAL A 33 -2.41 -4.90 1.25
N PHE A 34 -3.25 -4.13 0.55
CA PHE A 34 -4.70 -4.25 0.63
C PHE A 34 -5.31 -4.02 -0.75
N LEU A 35 -6.30 -4.83 -1.14
CA LEU A 35 -7.01 -4.74 -2.41
C LEU A 35 -8.50 -4.65 -2.14
N VAL A 36 -9.17 -3.60 -2.63
CA VAL A 36 -10.61 -3.44 -2.53
C VAL A 36 -11.15 -2.69 -3.73
N LYS A 37 -12.26 -3.16 -4.32
CA LYS A 37 -12.92 -2.51 -5.48
C LYS A 37 -11.93 -2.12 -6.60
N ASN A 38 -11.01 -3.03 -6.95
CA ASN A 38 -9.95 -2.82 -7.95
C ASN A 38 -8.92 -1.74 -7.58
N LYS A 39 -8.84 -1.28 -6.33
CA LYS A 39 -7.82 -0.35 -5.84
C LYS A 39 -6.77 -1.08 -5.03
N LEU A 40 -5.51 -0.88 -5.37
CA LEU A 40 -4.38 -1.48 -4.68
C LEU A 40 -3.72 -0.44 -3.77
N PHE A 41 -3.53 -0.81 -2.50
CA PHE A 41 -2.82 -0.02 -1.50
C PHE A 41 -1.59 -0.81 -1.07
N VAL A 42 -0.41 -0.20 -1.10
CA VAL A 42 0.85 -0.83 -0.67
C VAL A 42 1.58 0.09 0.29
N ALA A 43 1.89 -0.41 1.48
CA ALA A 43 2.77 0.29 2.41
C ALA A 43 4.21 0.02 2.00
N ASP A 44 4.86 1.04 1.43
CA ASP A 44 6.29 1.04 1.13
C ASP A 44 7.06 1.41 2.40
N THR A 45 7.07 0.45 3.33
CA THR A 45 7.33 0.67 4.75
C THR A 45 8.68 1.31 5.02
N ALA A 46 9.76 0.85 4.38
CA ALA A 46 11.09 1.40 4.65
C ALA A 46 11.27 2.80 4.03
N GLN A 47 10.48 3.16 3.02
CA GLN A 47 10.45 4.53 2.47
C GLN A 47 9.50 5.48 3.24
N ASN A 48 8.75 4.98 4.21
CA ASN A 48 7.81 5.75 5.03
C ASN A 48 6.69 6.38 4.21
N ARG A 49 6.13 5.62 3.27
CA ARG A 49 5.03 6.08 2.40
C ARG A 49 4.01 4.98 2.15
N LEU A 50 2.79 5.39 1.79
CA LEU A 50 1.76 4.50 1.25
C LEU A 50 1.54 4.87 -0.22
N PHE A 51 1.54 3.86 -1.08
CA PHE A 51 1.15 3.99 -2.48
C PHE A 51 -0.29 3.54 -2.70
N ILE A 52 -1.00 4.28 -3.55
CA ILE A 52 -2.37 3.98 -3.97
C ILE A 52 -2.40 3.92 -5.50
N TRP A 53 -2.88 2.80 -6.02
CA TRP A 53 -3.34 2.69 -7.40
C TRP A 53 -4.86 2.60 -7.40
N ASN A 54 -5.51 3.50 -8.15
CA ASN A 54 -6.95 3.59 -8.31
C ASN A 54 -7.53 2.45 -9.15
N ASN A 55 -6.67 1.72 -9.86
CA ASN A 55 -6.95 0.52 -10.63
C ASN A 55 -5.86 -0.52 -10.35
N LEU A 56 -6.21 -1.81 -10.35
CA LEU A 56 -5.24 -2.88 -10.16
C LEU A 56 -4.22 -2.83 -11.31
N PRO A 57 -2.91 -2.79 -11.00
CA PRO A 57 -1.89 -2.71 -12.04
C PRO A 57 -1.92 -3.91 -12.98
N THR A 58 -1.70 -3.65 -14.27
CA THR A 58 -1.71 -4.68 -15.34
C THR A 58 -0.36 -4.84 -16.02
N THR A 59 0.64 -4.08 -15.62
CA THR A 59 2.02 -4.12 -16.13
C THR A 59 3.00 -4.40 -14.99
N THR A 60 4.21 -4.85 -15.32
CA THR A 60 5.26 -5.09 -14.32
C THR A 60 5.60 -3.84 -13.53
N PHE A 61 5.64 -2.70 -14.22
CA PHE A 61 5.90 -1.38 -13.66
C PHE A 61 4.72 -0.45 -13.93
N GLN A 62 4.23 0.21 -12.90
CA GLN A 62 3.16 1.20 -12.99
C GLN A 62 3.28 2.19 -11.82
N LYS A 63 3.30 3.48 -12.14
CA LYS A 63 3.38 4.55 -11.13
C LYS A 63 2.12 4.59 -10.27
N PRO A 64 2.22 4.88 -8.96
CA PRO A 64 1.06 5.08 -8.12
C PRO A 64 0.30 6.35 -8.52
N ASP A 65 -1.01 6.35 -8.36
CA ASP A 65 -1.83 7.54 -8.59
C ASP A 65 -1.65 8.54 -7.44
N VAL A 66 -1.60 8.03 -6.20
CA VAL A 66 -1.45 8.84 -4.98
C VAL A 66 -0.39 8.25 -4.05
N VAL A 67 0.38 9.12 -3.41
CA VAL A 67 1.36 8.78 -2.38
C VAL A 67 1.05 9.53 -1.08
N LEU A 68 0.96 8.82 0.04
CA LEU A 68 0.76 9.41 1.36
C LEU A 68 2.02 9.30 2.22
N GLY A 69 2.16 10.17 3.20
CA GLY A 69 3.31 10.22 4.10
C GLY A 69 4.48 11.07 3.61
N GLN A 70 4.40 11.55 2.36
CA GLN A 70 5.45 12.33 1.66
C GLN A 70 4.83 13.47 0.87
N ILE A 71 5.65 14.47 0.52
CA ILE A 71 5.22 15.70 -0.20
C ILE A 71 5.07 15.44 -1.71
N ASP A 72 5.86 14.51 -2.24
CA ASP A 72 5.84 14.08 -3.64
C ASP A 72 6.10 12.57 -3.74
N LYS A 73 6.00 12.02 -4.96
CA LYS A 73 6.04 10.57 -5.18
C LYS A 73 7.42 9.96 -4.96
N ASP A 74 8.49 10.71 -5.17
CA ASP A 74 9.89 10.24 -5.08
C ASP A 74 10.54 10.55 -3.74
N ALA A 75 9.91 11.41 -2.95
CA ALA A 75 10.33 11.75 -1.61
C ALA A 75 10.26 10.54 -0.67
N THR A 76 11.23 10.50 0.23
CA THR A 76 11.38 9.44 1.22
C THR A 76 11.84 10.04 2.54
N GLY A 77 11.66 9.23 3.59
CA GLY A 77 12.22 9.52 4.90
C GLY A 77 11.15 9.69 5.97
N ARG A 78 11.57 9.40 7.20
CA ARG A 78 10.71 9.47 8.38
C ARG A 78 9.99 10.82 8.45
N ASN A 79 8.67 10.76 8.57
CA ASN A 79 7.81 11.92 8.75
C ASN A 79 8.04 13.04 7.71
N ALA A 80 8.30 12.67 6.45
CA ALA A 80 8.67 13.61 5.39
C ALA A 80 9.85 14.53 5.77
N LYS A 81 10.82 14.00 6.53
CA LYS A 81 11.98 14.72 7.09
C LYS A 81 11.59 15.90 8.01
N GLY A 82 10.37 15.90 8.55
CA GLY A 82 9.83 16.94 9.41
C GLY A 82 9.27 16.41 10.73
N LYS A 83 8.43 17.23 11.37
CA LYS A 83 7.68 16.86 12.58
C LYS A 83 6.51 15.95 12.22
N VAL A 84 6.15 15.06 13.14
CA VAL A 84 4.94 14.24 13.05
C VAL A 84 3.72 15.15 12.83
N ASN A 85 2.94 14.88 11.78
CA ASN A 85 1.71 15.60 11.46
C ASN A 85 0.72 14.69 10.72
N ALA A 86 -0.44 15.22 10.32
CA ALA A 86 -1.51 14.46 9.68
C ALA A 86 -1.21 14.01 8.23
N SER A 87 -0.10 14.45 7.63
CA SER A 87 0.33 14.08 6.27
C SER A 87 1.61 13.22 6.25
N SER A 88 2.18 12.91 7.41
CA SER A 88 3.50 12.27 7.52
C SER A 88 3.39 10.85 8.07
N LEU A 89 4.24 9.92 7.60
CA LEU A 89 4.27 8.54 8.09
C LEU A 89 5.66 8.16 8.62
N PHE A 90 5.70 7.16 9.50
CA PHE A 90 6.90 6.49 9.96
C PHE A 90 6.65 4.97 10.04
N TYR A 91 7.26 4.26 9.09
CA TYR A 91 7.23 2.80 9.03
C TYR A 91 5.79 2.21 9.00
N PRO A 92 4.92 2.64 8.07
CA PRO A 92 3.54 2.16 7.99
C PRO A 92 3.47 0.67 7.61
N SER A 93 2.48 -0.07 8.11
CA SER A 93 2.37 -1.52 7.86
C SER A 93 0.93 -2.02 7.68
N GLY A 94 0.07 -1.84 8.68
CA GLY A 94 -1.34 -2.25 8.61
C GLY A 94 -2.14 -1.33 7.71
N ILE A 95 -2.96 -1.89 6.82
CA ILE A 95 -3.86 -1.16 5.92
C ILE A 95 -5.25 -1.79 5.98
N TRP A 96 -6.29 -0.96 6.04
CA TRP A 96 -7.67 -1.37 5.86
C TRP A 96 -8.44 -0.34 5.03
N SER A 97 -9.39 -0.80 4.21
CA SER A 97 -10.29 0.07 3.45
C SER A 97 -11.61 -0.64 3.11
N ASP A 98 -12.71 0.11 3.06
CA ASP A 98 -14.00 -0.31 2.47
C ASP A 98 -14.15 0.19 1.00
N GLY A 99 -13.08 0.77 0.45
CA GLY A 99 -13.05 1.43 -0.86
C GLY A 99 -13.59 2.86 -0.85
N GLU A 100 -14.00 3.38 0.30
CA GLU A 100 -14.38 4.79 0.51
C GLU A 100 -13.53 5.45 1.58
N LYS A 101 -13.21 4.74 2.66
CA LYS A 101 -12.33 5.15 3.75
C LYS A 101 -11.02 4.39 3.68
N LEU A 102 -9.99 4.95 4.28
CA LEU A 102 -8.68 4.34 4.39
C LEU A 102 -8.17 4.49 5.82
N MET A 103 -7.67 3.40 6.38
CA MET A 103 -6.99 3.39 7.68
C MET A 103 -5.60 2.82 7.51
N ILE A 104 -4.61 3.48 8.12
CA ILE A 104 -3.21 3.06 8.08
C ILE A 104 -2.68 3.01 9.51
N ALA A 105 -2.07 1.89 9.87
CA ALA A 105 -1.24 1.81 11.06
C ALA A 105 0.11 2.48 10.78
N ASP A 106 0.30 3.66 11.34
CA ASP A 106 1.54 4.43 11.31
C ASP A 106 2.44 3.95 12.47
N ALA A 107 2.96 2.73 12.29
CA ALA A 107 3.35 1.87 13.40
C ALA A 107 4.44 2.46 14.31
N TRP A 108 5.39 3.21 13.75
CA TRP A 108 6.50 3.81 14.52
C TRP A 108 6.23 5.24 15.00
N ASN A 109 5.10 5.83 14.62
CA ASN A 109 4.54 6.97 15.34
C ASN A 109 3.46 6.56 16.36
N HIS A 110 3.25 5.25 16.55
CA HIS A 110 2.32 4.68 17.54
C HIS A 110 0.88 5.19 17.40
N ARG A 111 0.42 5.35 16.16
CA ARG A 111 -0.94 5.86 15.87
C ARG A 111 -1.57 5.14 14.69
N VAL A 112 -2.88 5.33 14.56
CA VAL A 112 -3.65 4.99 13.37
C VAL A 112 -4.09 6.29 12.72
N MET A 113 -3.95 6.38 11.41
CA MET A 113 -4.40 7.52 10.61
C MET A 113 -5.63 7.12 9.80
N ILE A 114 -6.66 7.95 9.82
CA ILE A 114 -7.94 7.65 9.16
C ILE A 114 -8.28 8.75 8.16
N TRP A 115 -8.55 8.34 6.93
CA TRP A 115 -9.19 9.15 5.92
C TRP A 115 -10.64 8.67 5.77
N LEU A 116 -11.60 9.58 6.01
CA LEU A 116 -13.03 9.31 5.88
C LEU A 116 -13.48 9.30 4.41
N LYS A 117 -12.62 9.79 3.51
CA LYS A 117 -12.73 9.66 2.06
C LYS A 117 -11.37 9.30 1.48
N LEU A 118 -11.33 8.45 0.46
CA LEU A 118 -10.08 8.07 -0.19
C LEU A 118 -9.29 9.32 -0.63
N PRO A 119 -7.98 9.37 -0.35
CA PRO A 119 -7.13 10.46 -0.80
C PRO A 119 -7.12 10.62 -2.32
N THR A 120 -7.13 11.86 -2.79
CA THR A 120 -7.11 12.19 -4.23
C THR A 120 -5.87 12.96 -4.66
N LYS A 121 -4.98 13.29 -3.72
CA LYS A 121 -3.71 13.98 -3.98
C LYS A 121 -2.61 13.49 -3.04
N ASP A 122 -1.37 13.65 -3.49
CA ASP A 122 -0.20 13.30 -2.70
C ASP A 122 -0.15 14.08 -1.39
N GLY A 123 0.33 13.43 -0.32
CA GLY A 123 0.48 14.03 1.00
C GLY A 123 -0.83 14.50 1.65
N GLN A 124 -2.00 14.06 1.18
CA GLN A 124 -3.28 14.46 1.75
C GLN A 124 -3.33 14.10 3.25
N ALA A 125 -3.62 15.09 4.08
CA ALA A 125 -3.75 14.91 5.53
C ALA A 125 -4.88 13.94 5.87
N ALA A 126 -4.65 13.11 6.89
CA ALA A 126 -5.70 12.31 7.52
C ALA A 126 -6.71 13.20 8.23
N ASP A 127 -7.95 12.71 8.30
CA ASP A 127 -9.04 13.37 9.01
C ASP A 127 -8.99 13.10 10.52
N VAL A 128 -8.38 11.96 10.92
CA VAL A 128 -8.19 11.52 12.32
C VAL A 128 -6.78 10.98 12.51
#